data_AF-X1TC69-F1
#
_entry.id   AF-X1TC69-F1
#
_cell.length_a   1.000
_cell.length_b   1.000
_cell.length_c   1.000
_cell.angle_alpha   90.00
_cell.angle_beta   90.00
_cell.angle_gamma   90.00
#
_symmetry.space_group_name_H-M   'P 1'
#
loop_
_entity.id
_entity.type
_entity.pdbx_description
1 polymer ?
#
loop_
_entity_poly.entity_id
_entity_poly.type
_entity_poly.pdbx_seq_one_letter_code
_entity_poly.pdbx_strand_id
1 'polypeptide(L)'
;MAKVKSPQSYKDRAKAAAAEPATLGEDIDLSAYTSSTEEQPYQDNPSQLPAKAKEQMLRAGVMLDDISQRSGTFIQTDNTPIHSSSQQEGIEVMAVSQALEK
;
A
#
# COMPACT_ATOMS: atom_id res chain seq x y z
N MET A 1 -19.78 -17.50 -9.09
CA MET A 1 -18.36 -17.15 -8.90
C MET A 1 -17.71 -17.08 -10.28
N ALA A 2 -17.21 -15.90 -10.68
CA ALA A 2 -16.58 -15.74 -11.99
C ALA A 2 -15.32 -16.61 -12.08
N LYS A 3 -15.12 -17.31 -13.21
CA LYS A 3 -13.89 -18.09 -13.46
C LYS A 3 -12.71 -17.11 -13.51
N VAL A 4 -11.86 -17.14 -12.48
CA VAL A 4 -10.62 -16.35 -12.43
C VAL A 4 -9.72 -16.84 -13.55
N LYS A 5 -9.33 -15.95 -14.47
CA LYS A 5 -8.42 -16.27 -15.58
C LYS A 5 -7.02 -16.59 -15.03
N SER A 6 -6.20 -17.31 -15.81
CA SER A 6 -4.84 -17.69 -15.38
C SER A 6 -3.92 -16.46 -15.20
N PRO A 7 -2.91 -16.53 -14.31
CA PRO A 7 -1.95 -15.44 -14.09
C PRO A 7 -1.23 -14.99 -15.37
N GLN A 8 -0.95 -15.92 -16.28
CA GLN A 8 -0.33 -15.63 -17.57
C GLN A 8 -1.22 -14.71 -18.42
N SER A 9 -2.53 -14.97 -18.43
CA SER A 9 -3.50 -14.14 -19.14
C SER A 9 -3.55 -12.71 -18.59
N TYR A 10 -3.34 -12.50 -17.29
CA TYR A 10 -3.30 -11.15 -16.71
C TYR A 10 -2.01 -10.40 -17.07
N LYS A 11 -0.86 -11.08 -17.04
CA LYS A 11 0.43 -10.48 -17.43
C LYS A 11 0.42 -10.02 -18.89
N ASP A 12 -0.10 -10.84 -19.79
CA ASP A 12 -0.13 -10.49 -21.23
C ASP A 12 -1.06 -9.31 -21.51
N ARG A 13 -2.22 -9.27 -20.82
CA ARG A 13 -3.13 -8.11 -20.88
C ARG A 13 -2.52 -6.84 -20.32
N ALA A 14 -1.80 -6.93 -19.20
CA ALA A 14 -1.10 -5.78 -18.63
C ALA A 14 -0.02 -5.22 -19.58
N LYS A 15 0.74 -6.09 -20.26
CA LYS A 15 1.72 -5.68 -21.27
C LYS A 15 1.06 -4.99 -22.48
N ALA A 16 -0.07 -5.51 -22.94
CA ALA A 16 -0.80 -4.93 -24.07
C ALA A 16 -1.33 -3.52 -23.76
N ALA A 17 -1.66 -3.25 -22.50
CA ALA A 17 -2.17 -1.95 -22.03
C ALA A 17 -1.08 -1.00 -21.52
N ALA A 18 0.21 -1.33 -21.69
CA ALA A 18 1.30 -0.58 -21.06
C ALA A 18 1.41 0.90 -21.50
N ALA A 19 0.91 1.23 -22.69
CA ALA A 19 0.88 2.58 -23.25
C ALA A 19 -0.55 3.10 -23.46
N GLU A 20 -1.54 2.47 -22.83
CA GLU A 20 -2.93 2.92 -22.91
C GLU A 20 -3.14 4.09 -21.93
N PRO A 21 -3.45 5.31 -22.41
CA PRO A 21 -3.63 6.46 -21.54
C PRO A 21 -4.94 6.33 -20.73
N ALA A 22 -4.97 6.93 -19.54
CA ALA A 22 -6.20 7.03 -18.76
C ALA A 22 -7.27 7.84 -19.52
N THR A 23 -8.55 7.51 -19.34
CA THR A 23 -9.66 8.24 -19.98
C THR A 23 -9.70 9.72 -19.58
N LEU A 24 -9.21 10.05 -18.38
CA LEU A 24 -9.23 11.38 -17.79
C LEU A 24 -7.88 11.69 -17.15
N GLY A 25 -7.45 12.96 -17.25
CA GLY A 25 -6.20 13.44 -16.68
C GLY A 25 -5.08 13.58 -17.70
N GLU A 26 -3.91 13.98 -17.22
CA GLU A 26 -2.68 14.05 -18.01
C GLU A 26 -2.15 12.64 -18.30
N ASP A 27 -1.58 12.45 -19.48
CA ASP A 27 -0.88 11.22 -19.83
C ASP A 27 0.54 11.26 -19.23
N ILE A 28 0.79 10.38 -18.26
CA ILE A 28 2.02 10.39 -17.46
C ILE A 28 3.01 9.40 -18.06
N ASP A 29 4.19 9.89 -18.45
CA ASP A 29 5.31 9.03 -18.83
C ASP A 29 5.86 8.26 -17.62
N LEU A 30 5.41 7.02 -17.45
CA LEU A 30 5.86 6.15 -16.37
C LEU A 30 7.36 5.81 -16.46
N SER A 31 7.98 5.91 -17.64
CA SER A 31 9.41 5.63 -17.81
C SER A 31 10.32 6.69 -17.19
N ALA A 32 9.77 7.88 -16.91
CA ALA A 32 10.46 8.94 -16.18
C ALA A 32 10.59 8.67 -14.68
N TYR A 33 9.92 7.64 -14.13
CA TYR A 33 9.90 7.32 -12.70
C TYR A 33 10.61 6.00 -12.40
N THR A 34 11.22 5.91 -11.22
CA THR A 34 11.85 4.66 -10.76
C THR A 34 10.80 3.75 -10.13
N SER A 35 10.74 2.50 -10.59
CA SER A 35 9.76 1.50 -10.11
C SER A 35 10.27 0.63 -8.94
N SER A 36 11.53 0.80 -8.55
CA SER A 36 12.17 0.06 -7.47
C SER A 36 12.86 1.02 -6.51
N THR A 37 12.73 0.73 -5.22
CA THR A 37 13.37 1.43 -4.12
C THR A 37 13.89 0.38 -3.14
N GLU A 38 14.73 0.78 -2.19
CA GLU A 38 15.14 -0.11 -1.11
C GLU A 38 13.94 -0.44 -0.22
N GLU A 39 13.79 -1.73 0.09
CA GLU A 39 12.73 -2.16 1.01
C GLU A 39 12.98 -1.57 2.39
N GLN A 40 11.94 -0.91 2.91
CA GLN A 40 11.98 -0.34 4.25
C GLN A 40 11.71 -1.45 5.28
N PRO A 41 12.43 -1.47 6.42
CA PRO A 41 12.20 -2.46 7.45
C PRO A 41 10.80 -2.32 8.05
N TYR A 42 10.22 -3.45 8.44
CA TYR A 42 8.97 -3.45 9.20
C TYR A 42 9.15 -2.73 10.54
N GLN A 43 8.15 -1.95 10.93
CA GLN A 43 8.13 -1.17 12.15
C GLN A 43 6.93 -1.59 13.00
N ASP A 44 7.18 -2.40 14.03
CA ASP A 44 6.14 -2.86 14.96
C ASP A 44 5.46 -1.70 15.69
N ASN A 45 6.19 -0.61 15.97
CA ASN A 45 5.67 0.55 16.67
C ASN A 45 5.69 1.81 15.78
N PRO A 46 4.55 2.22 15.20
CA PRO A 46 4.44 3.42 14.36
C PRO A 46 4.89 4.72 15.04
N SER A 47 4.90 4.76 16.37
CA SER A 47 5.36 5.92 17.13
C SER A 47 6.86 6.19 16.94
N GLN A 48 7.63 5.18 16.53
CA GLN A 48 9.06 5.28 16.23
C GLN A 48 9.36 5.82 14.82
N LEU A 49 8.33 6.06 14.00
CA LEU A 49 8.52 6.69 12.69
C LEU A 49 9.12 8.10 12.84
N PRO A 50 9.88 8.58 11.83
CA PRO A 50 10.48 9.90 11.87
C PRO A 50 9.45 11.00 12.17
N ALA A 51 9.81 11.97 13.01
CA ALA A 51 8.90 13.04 13.42
C ALA A 51 8.26 13.78 12.24
N LYS A 52 9.04 14.05 11.18
CA LYS A 52 8.55 14.67 9.94
C LYS A 52 7.47 13.82 9.25
N ALA A 53 7.66 12.50 9.19
CA ALA A 53 6.68 11.59 8.60
C ALA A 53 5.37 11.59 9.41
N LYS A 54 5.46 11.53 10.74
CA LYS A 54 4.29 11.60 11.63
C LYS A 54 3.53 12.92 11.50
N GLU A 55 4.24 14.04 11.36
CA GLU A 55 3.62 15.35 11.11
C GLU A 55 2.87 15.38 9.77
N GLN A 56 3.48 14.85 8.70
CA GLN A 56 2.83 14.75 7.38
C GLN A 56 1.60 13.83 7.41
N MET A 57 1.69 12.70 8.10
CA MET A 57 0.59 11.79 8.34
C MET A 57 -0.57 12.49 9.06
N LEU A 58 -0.27 13.24 10.14
CA LEU A 58 -1.27 14.01 10.86
C LEU A 58 -1.98 15.03 9.98
N ARG A 59 -1.25 15.73 9.09
CA ARG A 59 -1.85 16.67 8.11
C ARG A 59 -2.80 15.97 7.12
N ALA A 60 -2.62 14.68 6.88
CA ALA A 60 -3.51 13.85 6.08
C ALA A 60 -4.62 13.15 6.91
N GLY A 61 -4.74 13.45 8.21
CA GLY A 61 -5.72 12.84 9.10
C GLY A 61 -5.31 11.48 9.66
N VAL A 62 -4.06 11.05 9.43
CA VAL A 62 -3.51 9.81 9.98
C VAL A 62 -2.85 10.10 11.32
N MET A 63 -3.56 9.81 12.42
CA MET A 63 -3.06 9.93 13.78
C MET A 63 -2.36 8.63 14.19
N LEU A 64 -1.17 8.73 14.79
CA LEU A 64 -0.38 7.57 15.23
C LEU A 64 -0.16 7.54 16.75
N ASP A 65 -0.44 8.64 17.43
CA ASP A 65 -0.24 8.93 18.85
C ASP A 65 -1.26 8.28 19.78
N ASP A 66 -2.54 8.17 19.38
CA ASP A 66 -3.57 7.47 20.16
C ASP A 66 -4.16 6.28 19.41
N ILE A 67 -3.63 5.09 19.71
CA ILE A 67 -4.05 3.82 19.09
C ILE A 67 -5.52 3.48 19.42
N SER A 68 -6.07 3.98 20.54
CA SER A 68 -7.45 3.67 20.97
C SER A 68 -8.53 4.30 20.08
N GLN A 69 -8.18 5.33 19.31
CA GLN A 69 -9.10 6.07 18.44
C GLN A 69 -9.25 5.44 17.05
N ARG A 70 -8.67 4.25 16.81
CA ARG A 70 -8.71 3.58 15.51
C ARG A 70 -8.80 2.08 15.63
N SER A 71 -9.54 1.46 14.72
CA SER A 71 -9.75 0.01 14.71
C SER A 71 -8.57 -0.78 14.14
N GLY A 72 -7.67 -0.12 13.43
CA GLY A 72 -6.47 -0.72 12.84
C GLY A 72 -5.58 0.34 12.19
N THR A 73 -4.38 -0.05 11.82
CA THR A 73 -3.39 0.81 11.14
C THR A 73 -2.73 0.02 10.02
N PHE A 74 -2.60 0.62 8.84
CA PHE A 74 -1.77 0.11 7.75
C PHE A 74 -0.90 1.24 7.23
N ILE A 75 0.41 1.00 7.12
CA ILE A 75 1.37 1.99 6.62
C ILE A 75 2.24 1.32 5.56
N GLN A 76 2.30 1.95 4.40
CA GLN A 76 3.19 1.58 3.30
C GLN A 76 4.05 2.79 2.95
N THR A 77 5.35 2.56 2.77
CA THR A 77 6.30 3.55 2.26
C THR A 77 6.83 3.03 0.94
N ASP A 78 6.77 3.86 -0.10
CA ASP A 78 7.02 3.47 -1.48
C ASP A 78 6.24 2.19 -1.84
N ASN A 79 6.95 1.09 -2.13
CA ASN A 79 6.39 -0.20 -2.52
C ASN A 79 6.39 -1.23 -1.38
N THR A 80 6.72 -0.84 -0.15
CA THR A 80 6.91 -1.76 0.98
C THR A 80 5.91 -1.47 2.12
N PRO A 81 5.04 -2.43 2.48
CA PRO A 81 4.26 -2.36 3.71
C PRO A 81 5.20 -2.38 4.93
N ILE A 82 5.18 -1.33 5.73
CA ILE A 82 6.07 -1.19 6.90
C ILE A 82 5.35 -1.36 8.23
N HIS A 83 4.01 -1.36 8.25
CA HIS A 83 3.24 -1.63 9.48
C HIS A 83 1.83 -2.10 9.14
N SER A 84 1.34 -3.10 9.87
CA SER A 84 -0.08 -3.47 9.89
C SER A 84 -0.48 -3.92 11.29
N SER A 85 -1.57 -3.37 11.82
CA SER A 85 -2.15 -3.79 13.09
C SER A 85 -3.67 -3.68 13.08
N SER A 86 -4.33 -4.52 13.87
CA SER A 86 -5.77 -4.45 14.17
C SER A 86 -5.94 -4.33 15.68
N GLN A 87 -6.87 -3.48 16.10
CA GLN A 87 -7.17 -3.19 17.51
C GLN A 87 -8.63 -3.48 17.87
N GLN A 88 -9.45 -3.80 16.87
CA GLN A 88 -10.86 -4.11 17.04
C GLN A 88 -11.12 -5.57 16.71
N GLU A 89 -11.86 -6.24 17.59
CA GLU A 89 -12.34 -7.59 17.34
C GLU A 89 -13.21 -7.64 16.06
N GLY A 90 -13.00 -8.68 15.25
CA GLY A 90 -13.69 -8.85 13.98
C GLY A 90 -13.06 -8.12 12.79
N ILE A 91 -11.95 -7.41 12.99
CA ILE A 91 -11.19 -6.76 11.92
C ILE A 91 -9.82 -7.41 11.77
N GLU A 92 -9.45 -7.71 10.54
CA GLU A 92 -8.13 -8.21 10.17
C GLU A 92 -7.47 -7.24 9.18
N VAL A 93 -6.19 -6.92 9.43
CA VAL A 93 -5.40 -6.00 8.61
C VAL A 93 -4.04 -6.63 8.36
N MET A 94 -3.66 -6.77 7.10
CA MET A 94 -2.36 -7.32 6.68
C MET A 94 -1.98 -6.81 5.28
N ALA A 95 -0.73 -7.01 4.87
CA ALA A 95 -0.32 -6.72 3.50
C ALA A 95 -1.01 -7.66 2.50
N VAL A 96 -1.28 -7.17 1.28
CA VAL A 96 -1.92 -8.00 0.24
C VAL A 96 -1.06 -9.22 -0.11
N SER A 97 0.26 -9.09 -0.09
CA SER A 97 1.18 -10.22 -0.29
C SER A 97 0.96 -11.32 0.75
N GLN A 98 0.80 -10.96 2.03
CA GLN A 98 0.49 -11.90 3.11
C GLN A 98 -0.91 -12.50 2.96
N ALA A 99 -1.90 -11.69 2.58
CA ALA A 99 -3.28 -12.14 2.40
C ALA A 99 -3.41 -13.17 1.26
N LEU A 100 -2.58 -13.06 0.22
CA LEU A 100 -2.56 -14.03 -0.89
C LEU A 100 -1.98 -15.39 -0.50
N GLU A 101 -1.14 -15.45 0.54
CA GLU A 101 -0.50 -16.67 1.01
C GLU A 101 -1.31 -17.42 2.08
N LYS A 102 -2.26 -16.73 2.71
CA LYS A 102 -3.10 -17.24 3.80
C LYS A 102 -4.30 -18.05 3.29
#